data_AF-A0A4Q2YI36-F1
#
_entry.id   AF-A0A4Q2YI36-F1
#
_cell.length_a   1.000
_cell.length_b   1.000
_cell.length_c   1.000
_cell.angle_alpha   90.00
_cell.angle_beta   90.00
_cell.angle_gamma   90.00
#
_symmetry.space_group_name_H-M   'P 1'
#
loop_
_entity.id
_entity.type
_entity.pdbx_description
1 polymer ?
#
loop_
_entity_poly.entity_id
_entity_poly.type
_entity_poly.pdbx_seq_one_letter_code
_entity_poly.pdbx_strand_id
1 'polypeptide(L)' 'MKSLLRTSTILLAMAPALLSAFEIIAHRGASADAPENTLEAMELAW' A
#
# COMPACT_ATOMS: atom_id res chain seq x y z
N MET A 1 24.92 15.77 -20.48
CA MET A 1 24.51 14.36 -20.68
C MET A 1 24.44 13.56 -19.37
N LYS A 2 25.51 13.48 -18.56
CA LYS A 2 25.51 12.72 -17.28
C LYS A 2 24.49 13.23 -16.24
N SER A 3 24.27 14.54 -16.19
CA SER A 3 23.25 15.17 -15.34
C SER A 3 21.83 14.70 -15.69
N LEU A 4 21.47 14.76 -16.98
CA LEU A 4 20.17 14.31 -17.50
C LEU A 4 19.91 12.83 -17.21
N LEU A 5 20.93 11.97 -17.39
CA LEU A 5 20.83 10.55 -17.09
C LEU A 5 20.54 10.29 -15.60
N ARG A 6 21.20 11.04 -14.69
CA ARG A 6 20.96 10.94 -13.25
C ARG A 6 19.54 11.39 -12.86
N THR A 7 19.05 12.47 -13.45
CA THR A 7 17.69 12.96 -13.16
C THR A 7 16.63 11.95 -13.59
N SER A 8 16.80 11.33 -14.77
CA SER A 8 15.90 10.28 -15.26
C SER A 8 15.91 9.03 -14.39
N THR A 9 17.07 8.62 -13.85
CA THR A 9 17.14 7.47 -12.93
C THR A 9 16.39 7.75 -11.61
N ILE A 10 16.50 8.97 -11.08
CA ILE A 10 15.77 9.37 -9.86
C ILE A 10 14.26 9.36 -10.09
N LEU A 11 13.81 9.92 -11.23
CA LEU A 11 12.40 9.92 -11.61
C LEU A 11 11.85 8.49 -11.77
N LEU A 12 12.61 7.59 -12.40
CA LEU A 12 12.19 6.20 -12.57
C LEU A 12 12.11 5.45 -11.23
N ALA A 13 13.03 5.70 -10.30
CA ALA A 13 13.02 5.09 -8.98
C ALA A 13 11.83 5.54 -8.11
N MET A 14 11.29 6.74 -8.34
CA MET A 14 10.17 7.31 -7.59
C MET A 14 8.79 7.03 -8.20
N ALA A 15 8.73 6.49 -9.42
CA ALA A 15 7.47 6.17 -10.09
C ALA A 15 6.52 5.26 -9.28
N PRO A 16 6.97 4.21 -8.55
CA PRO A 16 6.06 3.35 -7.78
C PRO A 16 5.35 4.09 -6.64
N ALA A 17 6.01 5.06 -6.00
CA ALA A 17 5.41 5.87 -4.95
C ALA A 17 4.31 6.82 -5.48
N LEU A 18 4.41 7.22 -6.75
CA LEU A 18 3.40 8.03 -7.43
C LEU A 18 2.23 7.21 -7.98
N LEU A 19 2.38 5.88 -8.09
CA LEU A 19 1.36 4.95 -8.55
C LEU A 19 0.70 4.16 -7.40
N SER A 20 0.86 4.59 -6.14
CA SER A 20 0.20 3.91 -5.02
C SER A 20 -1.30 3.85 -5.26
N ALA A 21 -1.85 2.63 -5.32
CA ALA A 21 -3.29 2.43 -5.24
C ALA A 21 -3.80 3.02 -3.91
N PHE A 22 -5.09 3.35 -3.86
CA PHE A 22 -5.71 3.74 -2.60
C PHE A 22 -5.65 2.54 -1.64
N GLU A 23 -5.27 2.80 -0.40
CA GLU A 23 -5.20 1.77 0.64
C GLU A 23 -6.56 1.65 1.32
N ILE A 24 -7.07 0.42 1.44
CA ILE A 24 -8.28 0.11 2.21
C ILE A 24 -7.81 -0.47 3.55
N ILE A 25 -8.11 0.22 4.64
CA ILE A 25 -7.76 -0.22 5.99
C ILE A 25 -9.00 -0.76 6.69
N ALA A 26 -9.06 -2.08 6.91
CA ALA A 26 -10.08 -2.70 7.72
C ALA A 26 -9.82 -2.42 9.22
N HIS A 27 -10.43 -1.36 9.76
CA HIS A 27 -10.22 -0.95 11.15
C HIS A 27 -10.68 -2.06 12.11
N ARG A 28 -9.72 -2.67 12.83
CA ARG A 28 -9.89 -3.85 13.71
C ARG A 28 -10.27 -5.16 12.98
N GLY A 29 -10.05 -5.23 11.67
CA GLY A 29 -10.41 -6.38 10.82
C GLY A 29 -11.79 -6.25 10.19
N ALA A 30 -12.28 -7.34 9.60
CA ALA A 30 -13.65 -7.46 9.10
C ALA A 30 -14.64 -7.58 10.28
N SER A 31 -14.71 -6.53 11.09
CA SER A 31 -15.46 -6.50 12.36
C SER A 31 -16.99 -6.60 12.21
N ALA A 32 -17.48 -6.45 10.98
CA ALA A 32 -18.88 -6.75 10.64
C ALA A 32 -19.15 -8.26 10.53
N ASP A 33 -18.11 -9.04 10.21
CA ASP A 33 -18.21 -10.46 9.86
C ASP A 33 -17.62 -11.38 10.96
N ALA A 34 -16.72 -10.86 11.80
CA ALA A 34 -16.12 -11.57 12.95
C ALA A 34 -15.82 -10.61 14.12
N PRO A 35 -15.65 -11.10 15.37
CA PRO A 35 -15.33 -10.24 16.50
C PRO A 35 -14.04 -9.43 16.28
N GLU A 36 -14.09 -8.14 16.59
CA GLU A 36 -12.97 -7.21 16.40
C GLU A 36 -11.67 -7.69 17.08
N ASN A 37 -10.53 -7.42 16.43
CA ASN A 37 -9.19 -7.76 16.93
C ASN A 37 -8.93 -9.27 17.14
N THR A 38 -9.66 -10.15 16.44
CA THR A 38 -9.39 -11.60 16.40
C THR A 38 -8.60 -11.99 15.16
N LEU A 39 -7.97 -13.17 15.17
CA LEU A 39 -7.31 -13.72 13.98
C LEU A 39 -8.30 -13.91 12.82
N GLU A 40 -9.50 -14.41 13.11
CA GLU A 40 -10.58 -14.58 12.13
C GLU A 40 -10.93 -13.26 11.42
N ALA A 41 -11.08 -12.16 12.17
CA ALA A 41 -11.36 -10.85 11.58
C ALA A 41 -10.18 -10.30 10.74
N MET A 42 -8.93 -10.67 11.05
CA MET A 42 -7.77 -10.30 10.25
C MET A 42 -7.70 -11.12 8.96
N GLU A 43 -7.97 -12.42 9.04
CA GLU A 43 -7.96 -13.33 7.89
C GLU A 43 -9.06 -12.98 6.88
N LEU A 44 -10.24 -12.56 7.34
CA LEU A 44 -11.34 -12.10 6.47
C LEU A 44 -11.08 -10.73 5.80
N ALA A 45 -10.14 -9.94 6.32
CA ALA A 45 -9.85 -8.60 5.82
C ALA A 45 -8.81 -8.54 4.68
N TRP A 46 -8.24 -9.69 4.29
CA TRP A 46 -7.22 -9.85 3.25
C TRP A 46 -7.80 -10.42 1.95
#